data_AF-A0A953H7M7-F1
#
_entry.id   AF-A0A953H7M7-F1
#
_cell.length_a   1.000
_cell.length_b   1.000
_cell.length_c   1.000
_cell.angle_alpha   90.00
_cell.angle_beta   90.00
_cell.angle_gamma   90.00
#
_symmetry.space_group_name_H-M   'P 1'
#
loop_
_entity.id
_entity.type
_entity.pdbx_description
1 polymer ?
#
loop_
_entity_poly.entity_id
_entity_poly.type
_entity_poly.pdbx_seq_one_letter_code
_entity_poly.pdbx_strand_id
1 'polypeptide(L)'
;MLIIFFAETEQVAFHPGHIVPGIDFTNDPLLQGRLFSYTDTQLSRLGSPNFHEIPINRSVNTIYNNQREAQMRMQINKGKASYSPNSIGGGCPLYGKSCSRRVYQLQ
;
A
#
# COMPACT_ATOMS: atom_id res chain seq x y z
N MET A 1 -13.96 25.96 7.75
CA MET A 1 -12.97 25.06 7.13
C MET A 1 -11.67 25.16 7.91
N LEU A 2 -11.63 24.56 9.09
CA LEU A 2 -10.38 24.40 9.84
C LEU A 2 -9.95 22.97 9.61
N ILE A 3 -8.97 22.82 8.74
CA ILE A 3 -8.23 21.57 8.63
C ILE A 3 -7.42 21.44 9.93
N ILE A 4 -7.42 20.26 10.55
CA ILE A 4 -6.63 19.99 11.75
C ILE A 4 -5.18 19.75 11.29
N PHE A 5 -4.29 20.70 11.58
CA PHE A 5 -2.86 20.66 11.23
C PHE A 5 -2.25 19.27 11.48
N PHE A 6 -2.41 18.76 12.71
CA PHE A 6 -1.85 17.47 13.10
C PHE A 6 -2.29 16.28 12.22
N ALA A 7 -3.53 16.28 11.73
CA ALA A 7 -4.07 15.16 10.96
C ALA A 7 -3.53 15.13 9.52
N GLU A 8 -3.15 16.28 8.97
CA GLU A 8 -2.65 16.38 7.59
C GLU A 8 -1.14 16.60 7.54
N THR A 9 -0.61 17.62 8.21
CA THR A 9 0.81 18.01 8.07
C THR A 9 1.74 17.14 8.89
N GLU A 10 1.37 16.80 10.13
CA GLU A 10 2.23 16.00 11.00
C GLU A 10 2.21 14.52 10.63
N GLN A 11 1.12 14.01 10.05
CA GLN A 11 0.97 12.60 9.70
C GLN A 11 1.31 12.26 8.25
N VAL A 12 1.64 13.24 7.40
CA VAL A 12 2.04 12.98 6.02
C VAL A 12 3.33 12.15 5.97
N ALA A 13 3.36 11.13 5.11
CA ALA A 13 4.49 10.23 4.95
C ALA A 13 5.00 10.25 3.50
N PHE A 14 6.03 11.07 3.24
CA PHE A 14 6.70 11.09 1.95
C PHE A 14 7.77 9.99 1.87
N HIS A 15 7.96 9.43 0.68
CA HIS A 15 9.01 8.44 0.43
C HIS A 15 9.49 8.53 -1.03
N PRO A 16 10.80 8.64 -1.30
CA PRO A 16 11.32 8.60 -2.67
C PRO A 16 11.06 7.27 -3.40
N GLY A 17 10.76 6.18 -2.69
CA GLY A 17 10.42 4.90 -3.30
C GLY A 17 8.97 4.80 -3.80
N HIS A 18 8.11 5.80 -3.53
CA HIS A 18 6.76 5.86 -4.08
C HIS A 18 6.76 6.37 -5.52
N ILE A 19 7.33 5.56 -6.42
CA ILE A 19 7.41 5.86 -7.86
C ILE A 19 6.21 5.27 -8.62
N VAL A 20 5.98 5.82 -9.81
CA VAL A 20 4.98 5.32 -10.77
C VAL A 20 5.69 4.67 -11.96
N PRO A 21 5.03 3.73 -12.67
CA PRO A 21 5.59 3.13 -13.87
C PRO A 21 6.05 4.19 -14.88
N GLY A 22 7.27 4.05 -15.40
CA GLY A 22 7.90 5.02 -16.30
C GLY A 22 9.00 5.88 -15.66
N ILE A 23 9.17 5.80 -14.33
CA ILE A 23 10.30 6.38 -13.59
C ILE A 23 11.13 5.24 -13.01
N ASP A 24 12.45 5.39 -13.01
CA ASP A 24 13.36 4.40 -12.43
C ASP A 24 14.50 5.10 -11.66
N PHE A 25 15.19 4.34 -10.82
CA PHE A 25 16.28 4.81 -9.99
C PHE A 25 17.63 4.74 -10.70
N THR A 26 18.57 5.56 -10.25
CA THR A 26 19.99 5.46 -10.61
C THR A 26 20.77 4.79 -9.47
N ASN A 27 21.98 4.32 -9.77
CA ASN A 27 22.89 3.72 -8.77
C ASN A 27 23.62 4.77 -7.91
N ASP A 28 22.91 5.81 -7.48
CA ASP A 28 23.44 6.77 -6.52
C ASP A 28 23.44 6.14 -5.10
N PRO A 29 24.60 6.03 -4.43
CA PRO A 29 24.70 5.41 -3.11
C PRO A 29 23.87 6.14 -2.04
N LEU A 30 23.69 7.46 -2.16
CA LEU A 30 22.84 8.21 -1.24
C LEU A 30 21.36 7.91 -1.48
N LEU A 31 20.94 7.82 -2.74
CA LEU A 31 19.56 7.47 -3.09
C LEU A 31 19.21 6.08 -2.59
N GLN A 32 20.10 5.10 -2.76
CA GLN A 32 19.90 3.73 -2.29
C GLN A 32 19.68 3.67 -0.77
N GLY A 33 20.46 4.40 0.02
CA GLY A 33 20.25 4.49 1.47
C GLY A 33 18.91 5.13 1.85
N ARG A 34 18.47 6.14 1.08
CA ARG A 34 17.17 6.81 1.29
C ARG A 34 15.98 5.89 0.98
N LEU A 35 16.10 4.97 0.03
CA LEU A 35 15.02 4.02 -0.28
C LEU A 35 14.68 3.12 0.91
N PHE A 36 15.67 2.76 1.73
CA PHE A 36 15.42 2.00 2.95
C PHE A 36 14.86 2.88 4.08
N SER A 37 15.56 3.99 4.36
CA SER A 37 15.32 4.80 5.56
C SER A 37 13.89 5.35 5.69
N TYR A 38 13.29 5.79 4.58
CA TYR A 38 11.99 6.44 4.61
C TYR A 38 10.81 5.47 4.84
N THR A 39 10.99 4.17 4.64
CA THR A 39 9.95 3.19 5.01
C THR A 39 10.09 2.81 6.48
N ASP A 40 11.32 2.56 6.93
CA ASP A 40 11.62 2.17 8.32
C ASP A 40 11.21 3.24 9.34
N THR A 41 11.54 4.51 9.06
CA THR A 41 11.20 5.62 9.96
C THR A 41 9.69 5.82 10.16
N GLN A 42 8.83 5.40 9.23
CA GLN A 42 7.37 5.52 9.38
C GLN A 42 6.82 4.52 10.38
N LEU A 43 7.45 3.34 10.51
CA LEU A 43 7.02 2.31 11.44
C LEU A 43 7.08 2.80 12.88
N SER A 44 8.15 3.51 13.25
CA SER A 44 8.29 4.10 14.58
C SER A 44 7.51 5.41 14.72
N ARG A 45 7.54 6.29 13.69
CA ARG A 45 6.90 7.61 13.74
C ARG A 45 5.37 7.56 13.80
N LEU A 46 4.76 6.69 12.99
CA LEU A 46 3.30 6.54 12.93
C LEU A 46 2.81 5.31 13.68
N GLY A 47 3.74 4.54 14.27
CA GLY A 47 3.44 3.41 15.16
C GLY A 47 2.71 2.25 14.50
N SER A 48 2.68 2.19 13.16
CA SER A 48 1.95 1.15 12.44
C SER A 48 2.49 0.94 11.01
N PRO A 49 2.56 -0.30 10.51
CA PRO A 49 2.81 -0.58 9.09
C PRO A 49 1.63 -0.20 8.17
N ASN A 50 0.45 0.08 8.73
CA ASN A 50 -0.73 0.53 8.01
C ASN A 50 -0.79 2.07 7.88
N PHE A 51 0.35 2.77 7.94
CA PHE A 51 0.41 4.23 7.81
C PHE A 51 -0.15 4.78 6.47
N HIS A 52 -0.22 3.93 5.45
CA HIS A 52 -0.83 4.22 4.15
C HIS A 52 -2.37 4.30 4.20
N GLU A 53 -3.00 3.83 5.28
CA GLU A 53 -4.46 3.89 5.45
C GLU A 53 -4.94 5.22 6.08
N ILE A 54 -4.02 6.02 6.64
CA ILE A 54 -4.27 7.36 7.17
C ILE A 54 -4.83 8.24 6.02
N PRO A 55 -5.90 9.03 6.24
CA PRO A 55 -6.58 9.77 5.17
C PRO A 55 -5.66 10.59 4.26
N ILE A 56 -4.63 11.23 4.80
CA ILE A 56 -3.71 12.08 4.01
C ILE A 56 -2.74 11.25 3.14
N ASN A 57 -2.41 10.03 3.54
CA ASN A 57 -1.46 9.16 2.82
C ASN A 57 -2.16 8.15 1.89
N ARG A 58 -3.49 8.10 1.94
CA ARG A 58 -4.28 7.12 1.21
C ARG A 58 -4.21 7.38 -0.30
N SER A 59 -3.97 6.33 -1.08
CA SER A 59 -4.06 6.43 -2.52
C SER A 59 -5.49 6.74 -2.96
N VAL A 60 -5.62 7.57 -4.00
CA VAL A 60 -6.91 7.85 -4.64
C VAL A 60 -7.45 6.61 -5.35
N ASN A 61 -6.56 5.80 -5.94
CA ASN A 61 -6.91 4.56 -6.62
C ASN A 61 -7.10 3.41 -5.63
N THR A 62 -7.87 2.39 -6.05
CA THR A 62 -8.10 1.19 -5.26
C THR A 62 -6.85 0.32 -5.19
N ILE A 63 -6.45 -0.04 -3.96
CA ILE A 63 -5.30 -0.92 -3.69
C ILE A 63 -5.80 -2.37 -3.61
N TYR A 64 -5.14 -3.25 -4.37
CA TYR A 64 -5.36 -4.70 -4.29
C TYR A 64 -4.04 -5.39 -3.98
N ASN A 65 -3.88 -5.82 -2.74
CA ASN A 65 -2.73 -6.59 -2.29
C ASN A 65 -3.16 -7.69 -1.31
N ASN A 66 -2.17 -8.50 -0.93
CA ASN A 66 -2.35 -9.62 -0.01
C ASN A 66 -1.93 -9.29 1.43
N GLN A 67 -1.58 -8.04 1.72
CA GLN A 67 -1.20 -7.63 3.07
C GLN A 67 -2.46 -7.61 3.96
N ARG A 68 -2.33 -8.15 5.18
CA ARG A 68 -3.41 -8.31 6.15
C ARG A 68 -2.93 -7.92 7.55
N GLU A 69 -3.88 -7.63 8.42
CA GLU A 69 -3.67 -7.41 9.86
C GLU A 69 -2.76 -6.20 10.20
N ALA A 70 -2.05 -6.33 11.32
CA ALA A 70 -1.22 -5.33 11.97
C ALA A 70 -1.98 -4.20 12.68
N GLN A 71 -1.23 -3.40 13.44
CA GLN A 71 -1.78 -2.33 14.27
C GLN A 71 -2.56 -1.31 13.44
N MET A 72 -3.64 -0.76 13.99
CA MET A 72 -4.45 0.30 13.38
C MET A 72 -4.98 -0.02 11.96
N ARG A 73 -5.29 -1.29 11.69
CA ARG A 73 -5.92 -1.69 10.41
C ARG A 73 -7.33 -1.11 10.29
N MET A 74 -7.55 -0.27 9.28
CA MET A 74 -8.81 0.37 8.92
C MET A 74 -9.56 -0.39 7.82
N GLN A 75 -8.85 -0.99 6.86
CA GLN A 75 -9.49 -1.70 5.74
C GLN A 75 -9.88 -3.13 6.11
N ILE A 76 -11.18 -3.46 5.98
CA ILE A 76 -11.68 -4.83 6.06
C ILE A 76 -11.50 -5.53 4.71
N ASN A 77 -10.57 -6.48 4.67
CA ASN A 77 -10.25 -7.22 3.46
C ASN A 77 -11.33 -8.25 3.13
N LYS A 78 -11.95 -8.11 1.95
CA LYS A 78 -12.97 -9.04 1.44
C LYS A 78 -12.30 -10.02 0.47
N GLY A 79 -11.95 -11.21 0.95
CA GLY A 79 -11.33 -12.26 0.13
C GLY A 79 -10.89 -13.45 0.99
N LYS A 80 -11.00 -14.65 0.43
CA LYS A 80 -10.61 -15.89 1.14
C LYS A 80 -9.10 -16.18 1.07
N ALA A 81 -8.39 -15.56 0.14
CA ALA A 81 -6.95 -15.72 -0.05
C ALA A 81 -6.17 -14.47 0.40
N SER A 82 -4.98 -14.72 0.94
CA SER A 82 -3.98 -13.69 1.31
C SER A 82 -2.59 -14.07 0.79
N TYR A 83 -2.52 -14.88 -0.26
CA TYR A 83 -1.27 -15.35 -0.88
C TYR A 83 -1.43 -15.44 -2.40
N SER A 84 -0.33 -15.48 -3.13
CA SER A 84 -0.30 -15.67 -4.59
C SER A 84 0.84 -16.62 -4.98
N PRO A 85 0.65 -17.56 -5.91
CA PRO A 85 -0.61 -17.89 -6.61
C PRO A 85 -1.62 -18.61 -5.69
N ASN A 86 -2.93 -18.41 -5.89
CA ASN A 86 -3.98 -19.08 -5.11
C ASN A 86 -5.10 -19.63 -6.00
N SER A 87 -5.68 -20.77 -5.64
CA SER A 87 -6.85 -21.35 -6.32
C SER A 87 -8.17 -20.98 -5.63
N ILE A 88 -8.17 -20.83 -4.31
CA ILE A 88 -9.35 -20.53 -3.48
C ILE A 88 -9.97 -19.16 -3.74
N GLY A 89 -9.18 -18.19 -4.19
CA GLY A 89 -9.60 -16.84 -4.54
C GLY A 89 -9.64 -16.60 -6.05
N GLY A 90 -9.48 -17.65 -6.86
CA GLY A 90 -9.48 -17.53 -8.31
C GLY A 90 -8.24 -16.84 -8.89
N GLY A 91 -7.06 -17.03 -8.28
CA GLY A 91 -5.82 -16.39 -8.73
C GLY A 91 -5.72 -14.91 -8.38
N CYS A 92 -6.64 -14.40 -7.57
CA CYS A 92 -6.76 -12.98 -7.30
C CYS A 92 -6.15 -12.57 -5.94
N PRO A 93 -5.56 -11.36 -5.82
CA PRO A 93 -5.32 -10.38 -6.88
C PRO A 93 -4.24 -10.84 -7.87
N LEU A 94 -4.51 -10.64 -9.17
CA LEU A 94 -3.52 -10.83 -10.23
C LEU A 94 -2.49 -9.70 -10.15
N TYR A 95 -1.25 -9.95 -10.56
CA TYR A 95 -0.16 -8.96 -10.53
C TYR A 95 -0.64 -7.62 -11.13
N GLY A 96 -0.85 -6.61 -10.28
CA GLY A 96 -1.28 -5.26 -10.67
C GLY A 96 -2.73 -5.09 -11.13
N LYS A 97 -3.66 -6.05 -10.93
CA LYS A 97 -5.07 -5.90 -11.37
C LYS A 97 -6.11 -6.36 -10.35
N SER A 98 -7.24 -5.67 -10.35
CA SER A 98 -8.42 -6.03 -9.57
C SER A 98 -9.10 -7.28 -10.14
N CYS A 99 -9.61 -8.12 -9.26
CA CYS A 99 -10.35 -9.31 -9.64
C CYS A 99 -11.83 -8.98 -9.79
N SER A 100 -12.29 -8.76 -11.02
CA SER A 100 -13.72 -8.67 -11.29
C SER A 100 -14.32 -10.07 -11.26
N ARG A 101 -15.44 -10.23 -10.54
CA ARG A 101 -16.15 -11.49 -10.23
C ARG A 101 -16.80 -12.16 -11.46
N ARG A 102 -16.34 -11.90 -12.69
CA ARG A 102 -16.97 -12.29 -13.98
C ARG A 102 -16.10 -13.20 -14.87
N VAL A 103 -15.20 -14.01 -14.33
CA VAL A 103 -14.36 -14.92 -15.15
C VAL A 103 -14.60 -16.42 -14.85
N TYR A 104 -15.59 -16.78 -14.04
CA TYR A 104 -15.93 -18.19 -13.75
C TYR A 104 -17.30 -18.61 -14.30
N GLN A 105 -17.59 -18.29 -15.57
CA GLN A 105 -18.80 -18.78 -16.25
C GLN A 105 -18.58 -19.22 -17.70
N LEU A 106 -17.35 -19.60 -18.05
CA LEU A 106 -17.06 -20.32 -19.30
C LEU A 106 -16.26 -21.58 -18.99
N GLN A 107 -16.97 -22.54 -18.39
CA GLN A 107 -16.76 -23.98 -18.56
C GLN A 107 -18.10 -24.68 -18.37
#